data_AF-A0A8C0IUW3-F1
#
_entry.id   AF-A0A8C0IUW3-F1
#
_cell.length_a   1.000
_cell.length_b   1.000
_cell.length_c   1.000
_cell.angle_alpha   90.00
_cell.angle_beta   90.00
_cell.angle_gamma   90.00
#
_symmetry.space_group_name_H-M   'P 1'
#
loop_
_entity.id
_entity.type
_entity.pdbx_description
1 polymer ?
#
loop_
_entity_poly.entity_id
_entity_poly.type
_entity_poly.pdbx_seq_one_letter_code
_entity_poly.pdbx_strand_id
1 'polypeptide(L)' 'MGVSKLDILYRRLLLTKLFIRGWGRPDDLKRIFEFRKIIGNREKCQKLVSRDYPVFIDKVFNSKKCN' A
#
# COMPACT_ATOMS: atom_id res chain seq x y z
N MET A 1 -6.83 23.90 -19.28
CA MET A 1 -7.87 22.85 -19.28
C MET A 1 -8.82 23.14 -18.13
N GLY A 2 -10.02 23.64 -18.41
CA GLY A 2 -10.98 24.02 -17.37
C GLY A 2 -11.49 22.78 -16.65
N VAL A 3 -11.18 22.67 -15.35
CA VAL A 3 -11.74 21.63 -14.49
C VAL A 3 -13.25 21.84 -14.41
N SER A 4 -14.01 20.84 -14.86
CA SER A 4 -15.47 20.86 -14.86
C SER A 4 -16.01 21.04 -13.43
N LYS A 5 -17.07 21.83 -13.26
CA LYS A 5 -17.76 22.00 -11.96
C LYS A 5 -18.26 20.65 -11.40
N LEU A 6 -18.61 19.73 -12.28
CA LEU A 6 -18.98 18.35 -11.92
C LEU A 6 -17.77 17.57 -11.38
N ASP A 7 -16.58 17.78 -11.94
CA ASP A 7 -15.33 17.14 -11.46
C ASP A 7 -14.97 17.63 -10.04
N ILE A 8 -15.16 18.92 -9.77
CA ILE A 8 -14.95 19.51 -8.43
C ILE A 8 -15.94 18.93 -7.41
N LEU A 9 -17.22 18.81 -7.79
CA LEU A 9 -18.26 18.24 -6.93
C LEU A 9 -18.01 16.74 -6.69
N TYR A 10 -17.63 16.00 -7.73
CA TYR A 10 -17.27 14.58 -7.64
C TYR A 10 -16.11 14.35 -6.67
N ARG A 11 -15.01 15.12 -6.77
CA ARG A 11 -13.87 15.00 -5.85
C ARG A 11 -14.23 15.37 -4.41
N ARG A 12 -15.10 16.38 -4.21
CA ARG A 12 -15.61 16.73 -2.87
C ARG A 12 -16.48 15.64 -2.26
N LEU A 13 -17.33 14.98 -3.06
CA LEU A 13 -18.17 13.87 -2.60
C LEU A 13 -17.36 12.60 -2.33
N LEU A 14 -16.34 12.33 -3.15
CA LEU A 14 -15.45 11.19 -2.97
C LEU A 14 -14.77 11.25 -1.59
N LEU A 15 -14.16 12.40 -1.29
CA LEU A 15 -13.44 12.64 -0.03
C LEU A 15 -14.35 12.66 1.21
N THR A 16 -15.66 12.91 1.03
CA THR A 16 -16.61 12.99 2.15
C THR A 16 -17.38 11.70 2.42
N LYS A 17 -17.72 10.91 1.38
CA LYS A 17 -18.51 9.68 1.56
C LYS A 17 -17.68 8.41 1.68
N LEU A 18 -16.50 8.34 1.03
CA LEU A 18 -15.70 7.11 0.95
C LEU A 18 -14.45 7.16 1.86
N PHE A 19 -13.92 8.34 2.17
CA PHE A 19 -12.71 8.48 2.99
C PHE A 19 -12.97 8.73 4.48
N ILE A 20 -14.18 9.16 4.88
CA ILE A 20 -14.46 9.53 6.29
C ILE A 20 -14.74 8.32 7.20
N ARG A 21 -15.15 7.17 6.65
CA ARG A 21 -15.49 5.98 7.46
C ARG A 21 -14.62 4.74 7.24
N GLY A 22 -13.73 4.75 6.24
CA GLY A 22 -13.00 3.54 5.82
C GLY A 22 -11.51 3.47 6.16
N TRP A 23 -10.85 4.61 6.45
CA TRP A 23 -9.38 4.67 6.53
C TRP A 23 -8.83 4.97 7.93
N GLY A 24 -9.70 5.04 8.94
CA GLY A 24 -9.29 5.41 10.30
C GLY A 24 -9.03 6.91 10.45
N ARG A 25 -8.28 7.32 11.48
CA ARG A 25 -8.01 8.75 11.74
C ARG A 25 -7.06 9.30 10.66
N PRO A 26 -7.14 10.60 10.34
CA PRO A 26 -6.24 11.22 9.35
C PRO A 26 -4.76 11.01 9.69
N ASP A 27 -4.41 10.94 10.97
CA ASP A 27 -3.05 10.64 11.44
C ASP A 27 -2.59 9.22 11.06
N ASP A 28 -3.50 8.25 11.11
CA ASP A 28 -3.20 6.86 10.72
C ASP A 28 -2.91 6.77 9.21
N LEU A 29 -3.66 7.52 8.40
CA LEU A 29 -3.43 7.71 6.96
C LEU A 29 -2.05 8.32 6.67
N LYS A 30 -1.70 9.40 7.39
CA LYS A 30 -0.40 10.06 7.25
C LYS A 30 0.75 9.09 7.59
N ARG A 31 0.60 8.31 8.66
CA ARG A 31 1.55 7.27 9.05
C ARG A 31 1.70 6.18 7.98
N ILE A 32 0.60 5.75 7.36
CA ILE A 32 0.63 4.77 6.26
C ILE A 32 1.41 5.33 5.06
N PHE A 33 1.20 6.60 4.68
CA PHE A 33 1.94 7.21 3.57
C PHE A 33 3.44 7.35 3.86
N GLU A 34 3.81 7.74 5.08
CA GLU A 34 5.21 7.80 5.50
C GLU A 34 5.86 6.41 5.51
N PHE A 35 5.15 5.41 6.03
CA PHE A 35 5.59 4.01 5.99
C PHE A 35 5.80 3.52 4.55
N ARG A 36 4.89 3.85 3.63
CA ARG A 36 5.02 3.48 2.21
C ARG A 36 6.28 4.05 1.55
N LYS A 37 6.70 5.26 1.94
CA LYS A 37 7.97 5.86 1.45
C LYS A 37 9.20 5.08 1.93
N ILE A 38 9.15 4.54 3.15
CA ILE A 38 10.23 3.71 3.71
C ILE A 38 10.26 2.35 3.00
N ILE A 39 9.10 1.70 2.85
CA ILE A 39 8.98 0.39 2.20
C ILE A 39 9.33 0.43 0.71
N GLY A 40 9.11 1.56 0.05
CA GLY A 40 9.50 1.74 -1.36
C GLY A 40 11.02 1.70 -1.58
N ASN A 41 11.84 1.89 -0.55
CA ASN A 41 13.30 1.81 -0.66
C ASN A 41 13.80 0.40 -0.32
N ARG A 42 14.19 -0.35 -1.36
CA ARG A 42 14.66 -1.74 -1.25
C ARG A 42 15.84 -1.91 -0.29
N GLU A 43 16.83 -1.03 -0.34
CA GLU A 43 18.03 -1.11 0.50
C GLU A 43 17.70 -0.91 1.98
N LYS A 44 16.79 0.02 2.28
CA LYS A 44 16.31 0.24 3.66
C LYS A 44 15.50 -0.95 4.15
N CYS A 45 14.65 -1.54 3.30
CA CYS A 45 13.81 -2.69 3.67
C CYS A 45 14.61 -3.92 4.08
N GLN A 46 15.70 -4.21 3.38
CA GLN A 46 16.57 -5.35 3.71
C GLN A 46 17.16 -5.25 5.11
N LYS A 47 17.34 -4.02 5.63
CA LYS A 47 17.86 -3.76 6.98
C LYS A 47 16.79 -3.79 8.06
N LEU A 48 15.50 -3.76 7.69
CA LEU A 48 14.38 -3.84 8.65
C LEU A 48 14.19 -5.26 9.21
N VAL A 49 14.79 -6.25 8.55
CA VAL A 49 14.69 -7.66 8.93
C VAL A 49 16.10 -8.16 9.19
N SER A 50 16.26 -9.03 10.21
CA SER A 50 17.56 -9.65 10.47
C SER A 50 18.02 -10.48 9.28
N ARG A 51 19.33 -10.54 9.07
CA ARG A 51 19.91 -11.34 7.99
C ARG A 51 19.60 -12.85 8.16
N ASP A 52 19.47 -13.28 9.40
CA ASP A 52 19.18 -14.66 9.80
C ASP A 52 17.70 -14.90 10.12
N TYR A 53 16.80 -14.08 9.57
CA TYR A 53 15.37 -14.22 9.84
C TYR A 53 14.81 -15.53 9.27
N PRO A 54 14.09 -16.34 10.06
CA PRO A 54 13.62 -17.65 9.63
C PRO A 54 12.56 -17.50 8.53
N VAL A 55 12.82 -18.13 7.38
CA VAL A 55 11.87 -18.19 6.26
C VAL A 55 11.24 -19.57 6.24
N PHE A 56 9.93 -19.63 6.47
CA PHE A 56 9.15 -20.84 6.32
C PHE A 56 8.55 -20.88 4.91
N ILE A 57 8.92 -21.88 4.12
CA ILE A 57 8.35 -22.09 2.78
C ILE A 57 7.27 -23.17 2.93
N ASP A 58 6.00 -22.74 2.95
CA ASP A 58 4.84 -23.62 3.10
C ASP A 58 4.39 -24.25 1.77
N LYS A 59 4.78 -23.65 0.64
CA LYS A 59 4.34 -24.07 -0.70
C LYS A 59 5.54 -24.42 -1.58
N VAL A 60 5.56 -25.68 -2.02
CA VAL A 60 6.53 -26.17 -2.99
C VAL A 60 5.78 -26.43 -4.29
N PHE A 61 6.02 -25.62 -5.32
CA PHE A 61 5.46 -25.88 -6.65
C PHE A 61 6.32 -26.92 -7.35
N ASN A 62 5.81 -28.15 -7.45
CA ASN A 62 6.47 -29.20 -8.20
C ASN A 62 6.12 -28.99 -9.69
N SER A 63 6.99 -28.31 -10.44
CA SER A 63 6.84 -28.26 -11.90
C SER A 63 7.04 -29.68 -12.42
N LYS A 64 5.94 -30.35 -12.76
CA LYS A 64 6.03 -31.55 -13.60
C LYS A 64 6.75 -31.12 -14.87
N LYS A 65 7.93 -31.69 -15.14
CA LYS A 65 8.64 -31.49 -16.41
C LYS A 65 7.61 -31.62 -17.53
N CYS A 66 7.46 -30.56 -18.35
CA CYS A 66 6.81 -30.71 -19.64
C CYS A 66 7.61 -31.75 -20.41
N ASN A 67 6.93 -32.84 -20.78
CA ASN A 67 7.43 -33.81 -21.77
C ASN A 67 7.41 -33.17 -23.16
#